data_AF-A0A1X7IY08-F1
#
_entry.id   AF-A0A1X7IY08-F1
#
_cell.length_a   1.000
_cell.length_b   1.000
_cell.length_c   1.000
_cell.angle_alpha   90.00
_cell.angle_beta   90.00
_cell.angle_gamma   90.00
#
_symmetry.space_group_name_H-M   'P 1'
#
loop_
_entity.id
_entity.type
_entity.pdbx_description
1 polymer ?
#
loop_
_entity_poly.entity_id
_entity_poly.type
_entity_poly.pdbx_seq_one_letter_code
_entity_poly.pdbx_strand_id
1 'polypeptide(L)'
;MDEIMYVKIGTAFKSEDMLSKWILGLAIVHNDLLTIKKKLQTTSRRRNIDVQFQEYPSVIRLLASSLREAIFFLEESNKSTDIITYINSLPYEVKLKYEILKSLFRDGKDSDLLQRLTNIRNITFHYSKPKRDELMVAIESQKDSSFLFQDDRDMFVFADAVSNALMIQALFSSEEINLENKGNTKDIIFKINESFDTCIEFSKEIVQIYIKQTCG
;
A
#
# COMPACT_ATOMS: atom_id res chain seq x y z
N MET A 1 -12.68 31.58 -4.00
CA MET A 1 -13.46 30.98 -2.90
C MET A 1 -14.08 29.74 -3.46
N ASP A 2 -13.63 28.57 -3.04
CA ASP A 2 -14.28 27.33 -3.45
C ASP A 2 -15.67 27.27 -2.82
N GLU A 3 -16.69 27.10 -3.64
CA GLU A 3 -18.09 27.03 -3.22
C GLU A 3 -18.31 25.76 -2.39
N ILE A 4 -18.88 25.89 -1.19
CA ILE A 4 -19.15 24.73 -0.32
C ILE A 4 -20.40 24.01 -0.86
N MET A 5 -20.19 22.85 -1.47
CA MET A 5 -21.26 22.00 -1.98
C MET A 5 -21.70 20.98 -0.92
N TYR A 6 -22.98 21.02 -0.54
CA TYR A 6 -23.59 20.03 0.35
C TYR A 6 -24.32 18.96 -0.46
N VAL A 7 -23.89 17.71 -0.33
CA VAL A 7 -24.42 16.59 -1.11
C VAL A 7 -25.02 15.54 -0.19
N LYS A 8 -26.25 15.08 -0.50
CA LYS A 8 -26.88 13.95 0.19
C LYS A 8 -26.37 12.64 -0.41
N ILE A 9 -25.99 11.69 0.44
CA ILE A 9 -25.44 10.38 0.01
C ILE A 9 -26.37 9.69 -1.00
N GLY A 10 -27.66 9.57 -0.68
CA GLY A 10 -28.62 8.90 -1.58
C GLY A 10 -28.90 9.64 -2.89
N THR A 11 -28.47 10.90 -3.02
CA THR A 11 -28.53 11.66 -4.28
C THR A 11 -27.31 11.39 -5.14
N ALA A 12 -26.11 11.37 -4.54
CA ALA A 12 -24.86 11.11 -5.26
C ALA A 12 -24.64 9.63 -5.59
N PHE A 13 -25.00 8.72 -4.67
CA PHE A 13 -24.65 7.31 -4.75
C PHE A 13 -25.91 6.44 -4.74
N LYS A 14 -26.17 5.77 -5.86
CA LYS A 14 -27.32 4.86 -5.99
C LYS A 14 -26.91 3.45 -5.57
N SER A 15 -27.68 2.85 -4.66
CA SER A 15 -27.37 1.52 -4.09
C SER A 15 -27.40 0.37 -5.09
N GLU A 16 -28.04 0.54 -6.25
CA GLU A 16 -28.09 -0.49 -7.30
C GLU A 16 -27.04 -0.28 -8.40
N ASP A 17 -26.42 0.91 -8.45
CA ASP A 17 -25.46 1.27 -9.49
C ASP A 17 -24.04 0.81 -9.10
N MET A 18 -23.42 0.02 -9.98
CA MET A 18 -22.07 -0.49 -9.78
C MET A 18 -21.04 0.63 -9.75
N LEU A 19 -21.22 1.68 -10.57
CA LEU A 19 -20.30 2.82 -10.59
C LEU A 19 -20.37 3.59 -9.26
N SER A 20 -21.58 3.87 -8.76
CA SER A 20 -21.80 4.47 -7.44
C SER A 20 -21.10 3.70 -6.32
N LYS A 21 -21.25 2.37 -6.28
CA LYS A 21 -20.59 1.50 -5.29
C LYS A 21 -19.08 1.57 -5.40
N TRP A 22 -18.56 1.57 -6.62
CA TRP A 22 -17.13 1.64 -6.87
C TRP A 22 -16.52 2.98 -6.43
N ILE A 23 -17.17 4.11 -6.76
CA ILE A 23 -16.73 5.43 -6.31
C ILE A 23 -16.74 5.52 -4.77
N LEU A 24 -17.77 4.98 -4.12
CA LEU A 24 -17.80 4.93 -2.66
C LEU A 24 -16.67 4.05 -2.10
N GLY A 25 -16.39 2.92 -2.73
CA GLY A 25 -15.23 2.06 -2.41
C GLY A 25 -13.91 2.81 -2.51
N LEU A 26 -13.69 3.60 -3.58
CA LEU A 26 -12.51 4.46 -3.72
C LEU A 26 -12.42 5.53 -2.64
N ALA A 27 -13.55 6.11 -2.22
CA ALA A 27 -13.57 7.07 -1.12
C ALA A 27 -13.15 6.43 0.22
N ILE A 28 -13.53 5.17 0.45
CA ILE A 28 -13.08 4.39 1.62
C ILE A 28 -11.58 4.13 1.53
N VAL A 29 -11.10 3.60 0.39
CA VAL A 29 -9.67 3.37 0.14
C VAL A 29 -8.86 4.65 0.37
N HIS A 30 -9.31 5.79 -0.18
CA HIS A 30 -8.68 7.09 0.04
C HIS A 30 -8.53 7.42 1.53
N ASN A 31 -9.62 7.29 2.30
CA ASN A 31 -9.61 7.64 3.72
C ASN A 31 -8.70 6.73 4.54
N ASP A 32 -8.67 5.42 4.24
CA ASP A 32 -7.80 4.47 4.91
C ASP A 32 -6.33 4.78 4.64
N LEU A 33 -5.96 4.95 3.36
CA LEU A 33 -4.59 5.28 2.97
C LEU A 33 -4.15 6.64 3.54
N LEU A 34 -5.00 7.66 3.46
CA LEU A 34 -4.70 8.98 4.02
C LEU A 34 -4.52 8.94 5.55
N THR A 35 -5.35 8.16 6.25
CA THR A 35 -5.26 8.00 7.70
C THR A 35 -3.95 7.34 8.10
N ILE A 36 -3.56 6.28 7.38
CA ILE A 36 -2.26 5.61 7.57
C ILE A 36 -1.14 6.62 7.38
N LYS A 37 -1.12 7.34 6.24
CA LYS A 37 -0.09 8.35 5.95
C LYS A 37 0.04 9.39 7.06
N LYS A 38 -1.08 9.93 7.55
CA LYS A 38 -1.08 10.91 8.65
C LYS A 38 -0.58 10.34 9.98
N LYS A 39 -0.96 9.11 10.34
CA LYS A 39 -0.49 8.44 11.56
C LYS A 39 1.02 8.20 11.53
N LEU A 40 1.55 7.84 10.37
CA LEU A 40 3.00 7.66 10.19
C LEU A 40 3.75 8.98 10.38
N GLN A 41 3.27 10.06 9.75
CA GLN A 41 3.85 11.40 9.90
C GLN A 41 3.82 11.92 11.35
N THR A 42 2.80 11.55 12.14
CA THR A 42 2.62 12.05 13.51
C THR A 42 3.35 11.22 14.59
N THR A 43 3.49 9.91 14.38
CA THR A 43 4.17 9.01 15.33
C THR A 43 5.69 9.24 15.36
N SER A 44 6.24 9.72 14.25
CA SER A 44 7.62 10.16 14.14
C SER A 44 7.77 11.63 14.53
N ARG A 45 8.53 11.97 15.57
CA ARG A 45 8.97 13.35 15.80
C ARG A 45 9.85 13.81 14.61
N ARG A 46 9.24 14.44 13.60
CA ARG A 46 9.90 15.16 12.48
C ARG A 46 11.00 14.37 11.73
N ARG A 47 10.79 13.10 11.40
CA ARG A 47 11.67 12.37 10.45
C ARG A 47 10.95 12.19 9.12
N ASN A 48 11.67 12.37 8.00
CA ASN A 48 11.16 12.09 6.66
C ASN A 48 10.61 10.64 6.62
N ILE A 49 9.50 10.41 5.92
CA ILE A 49 8.91 9.08 5.75
C ILE A 49 9.95 8.09 5.21
N ASP A 50 10.85 8.54 4.33
CA ASP A 50 11.96 7.72 3.79
C ASP A 50 12.91 7.20 4.87
N VAL A 51 13.12 7.99 5.94
CA VAL A 51 13.92 7.59 7.11
C VAL A 51 13.12 6.62 7.98
N GLN A 52 11.81 6.82 8.11
CA GLN A 52 10.95 5.90 8.87
C GLN A 52 10.82 4.54 8.20
N PHE A 53 10.75 4.51 6.87
CA PHE A 53 10.77 3.26 6.12
C PHE A 53 12.03 2.45 6.40
N GLN A 54 13.19 3.10 6.56
CA GLN A 54 14.45 2.42 6.89
C GLN A 54 14.53 2.00 8.36
N GLU A 55 13.87 2.73 9.26
CA GLU A 55 13.98 2.53 10.72
C GLU A 55 12.84 1.69 11.33
N TYR A 56 11.68 1.59 10.68
CA TYR A 56 10.48 0.96 11.23
C TYR A 56 9.84 -0.04 10.25
N PRO A 57 10.24 -1.32 10.31
CA PRO A 57 9.65 -2.39 9.49
C PRO A 57 8.13 -2.51 9.60
N SER A 58 7.55 -2.23 10.77
CA SER A 58 6.09 -2.22 10.96
C SER A 58 5.35 -1.21 10.07
N VAL A 59 6.01 -0.10 9.73
CA VAL A 59 5.48 0.93 8.83
C VAL A 59 5.44 0.43 7.40
N ILE A 60 6.52 -0.18 6.92
CA ILE A 60 6.59 -0.83 5.61
C ILE A 60 5.45 -1.84 5.49
N ARG A 61 5.28 -2.71 6.49
CA ARG A 61 4.27 -3.76 6.48
C ARG A 61 2.86 -3.23 6.30
N LEU A 62 2.51 -2.20 7.07
CA LEU A 62 1.20 -1.57 7.01
C LEU A 62 0.97 -0.94 5.64
N LEU A 63 1.91 -0.11 5.17
CA LEU A 63 1.79 0.57 3.87
C LEU A 63 1.71 -0.41 2.72
N ALA A 64 2.59 -1.41 2.69
CA ALA A 64 2.62 -2.38 1.63
C ALA A 64 1.34 -3.21 1.56
N SER A 65 0.82 -3.63 2.72
CA SER A 65 -0.41 -4.41 2.78
C SER A 65 -1.62 -3.57 2.37
N SER A 66 -1.72 -2.32 2.82
CA SER A 66 -2.80 -1.43 2.44
C SER A 66 -2.75 -1.05 0.95
N LEU A 67 -1.56 -0.79 0.41
CA LEU A 67 -1.38 -0.56 -1.02
C LEU A 67 -1.79 -1.81 -1.82
N ARG A 68 -1.38 -3.00 -1.39
CA ARG A 68 -1.76 -4.26 -2.05
C ARG A 68 -3.27 -4.41 -2.16
N GLU A 69 -4.01 -4.20 -1.08
CA GLU A 69 -5.48 -4.31 -1.10
C GLU A 69 -6.11 -3.24 -2.00
N ALA A 70 -5.58 -2.02 -2.01
CA ALA A 70 -6.04 -0.95 -2.90
C ALA A 70 -5.82 -1.27 -4.39
N ILE A 71 -4.64 -1.79 -4.76
CA ILE A 71 -4.34 -2.23 -6.12
C ILE A 71 -5.25 -3.40 -6.52
N PHE A 72 -5.46 -4.36 -5.62
CA PHE A 72 -6.34 -5.50 -5.88
C PHE A 72 -7.80 -5.06 -6.09
N PHE A 73 -8.28 -4.08 -5.32
CA PHE A 73 -9.59 -3.47 -5.53
C PHE A 73 -9.71 -2.84 -6.94
N LEU A 74 -8.70 -2.08 -7.39
CA LEU A 74 -8.67 -1.49 -8.72
C LEU A 74 -8.62 -2.54 -9.84
N GLU A 75 -7.79 -3.58 -9.66
CA GLU A 75 -7.67 -4.68 -10.62
C GLU A 75 -8.99 -5.45 -10.78
N GLU A 76 -9.66 -5.77 -9.68
CA GLU A 76 -10.96 -6.45 -9.71
C GLU A 76 -12.04 -5.57 -10.34
N SER A 77 -11.95 -4.25 -10.16
CA SER A 77 -12.86 -3.27 -10.78
C SER A 77 -12.74 -3.24 -12.30
N ASN A 78 -11.58 -3.61 -12.84
CA ASN A 78 -11.31 -3.65 -14.28
C ASN A 78 -12.09 -4.74 -15.02
N LYS A 79 -12.85 -5.58 -14.31
CA LYS A 79 -13.77 -6.57 -14.90
C LYS A 79 -15.12 -5.94 -15.29
N SER A 80 -15.42 -4.72 -14.82
CA SER A 80 -16.68 -4.02 -15.09
C SER A 80 -16.54 -3.05 -16.26
N THR A 81 -17.38 -3.26 -17.29
CA THR A 81 -17.44 -2.36 -18.46
C THR A 81 -17.82 -0.94 -18.10
N ASP A 82 -18.73 -0.74 -17.14
CA ASP A 82 -19.19 0.59 -16.71
C ASP A 82 -18.05 1.40 -16.09
N ILE A 83 -17.26 0.74 -15.22
CA ILE A 83 -16.10 1.35 -14.57
C ILE A 83 -15.04 1.71 -15.62
N ILE A 84 -14.72 0.79 -16.54
CA ILE A 84 -13.75 1.06 -17.62
C ILE A 84 -14.20 2.24 -18.48
N THR A 85 -15.48 2.26 -18.87
CA THR A 85 -16.06 3.33 -19.68
C THR A 85 -15.96 4.67 -18.96
N TYR A 86 -16.27 4.68 -17.66
CA TYR A 86 -16.14 5.87 -16.84
C TYR A 86 -14.69 6.36 -16.77
N ILE A 87 -13.73 5.47 -16.48
CA ILE A 87 -12.29 5.80 -16.43
C ILE A 87 -11.84 6.42 -17.77
N ASN A 88 -12.25 5.85 -18.90
CA ASN A 88 -11.88 6.36 -20.22
C ASN A 88 -12.42 7.78 -20.50
N SER A 89 -13.54 8.13 -19.89
CA SER A 89 -14.16 9.46 -19.99
C SER A 89 -13.46 10.55 -19.14
N LEU A 90 -12.59 10.15 -18.21
CA LEU A 90 -11.93 11.08 -17.29
C LEU A 90 -10.90 11.97 -18.00
N PRO A 91 -10.55 13.13 -17.39
CA PRO A 91 -9.44 13.95 -17.83
C PRO A 91 -8.13 13.15 -17.93
N TYR A 92 -7.26 13.57 -18.86
CA TYR A 92 -6.00 12.88 -19.14
C TYR A 92 -5.14 12.69 -17.87
N GLU A 93 -5.06 13.70 -17.00
CA GLU A 93 -4.27 13.67 -15.77
C GLU A 93 -4.72 12.57 -14.80
N VAL A 94 -6.03 12.35 -14.68
CA VAL A 94 -6.59 11.30 -13.82
C VAL A 94 -6.36 9.92 -14.43
N LYS A 95 -6.54 9.81 -15.75
CA LYS A 95 -6.23 8.57 -16.50
C LYS A 95 -4.77 8.19 -16.40
N LEU A 96 -3.86 9.16 -16.42
CA LEU A 96 -2.43 8.90 -16.26
C LEU A 96 -2.12 8.26 -14.90
N LYS A 97 -2.71 8.79 -13.81
CA LYS A 97 -2.59 8.17 -12.47
C LYS A 97 -3.14 6.75 -12.46
N TYR A 98 -4.28 6.52 -13.13
CA TYR A 98 -4.84 5.18 -13.27
C TYR A 98 -3.89 4.23 -14.00
N GLU A 99 -3.30 4.64 -15.12
CA GLU A 99 -2.36 3.80 -15.88
C GLU A 99 -1.06 3.50 -15.11
N ILE A 100 -0.60 4.43 -14.26
CA ILE A 100 0.49 4.18 -13.31
C ILE A 100 0.08 3.09 -12.32
N LEU A 101 -1.10 3.17 -11.72
CA LEU A 101 -1.57 2.15 -10.76
C LEU A 101 -1.84 0.80 -11.45
N LYS A 102 -2.34 0.82 -12.68
CA LYS A 102 -2.59 -0.36 -13.51
C LYS A 102 -1.30 -1.09 -13.88
N SER A 103 -0.16 -0.40 -13.95
CA SER A 103 1.12 -1.06 -14.20
C SER A 103 1.48 -2.07 -13.10
N LEU A 104 0.89 -1.93 -11.90
CA LEU A 104 1.06 -2.83 -10.76
C LEU A 104 0.11 -4.04 -10.80
N PHE A 105 -0.82 -4.15 -11.74
CA PHE A 105 -1.73 -5.30 -11.81
C PHE A 105 -0.97 -6.59 -12.12
N ARG A 106 -1.60 -7.75 -11.96
CA ARG A 106 -0.93 -9.05 -12.17
C ARG A 106 -0.40 -9.23 -13.59
N ASP A 107 -1.04 -8.61 -14.56
CA ASP A 107 -0.64 -8.56 -15.97
C ASP A 107 0.14 -7.30 -16.35
N GLY A 108 0.39 -6.41 -15.39
CA GLY A 108 1.10 -5.16 -15.56
C GLY A 108 2.62 -5.32 -15.61
N LYS A 109 3.29 -4.31 -16.19
CA LYS A 109 4.76 -4.27 -16.33
C LYS A 109 5.53 -4.21 -15.01
N ASP A 110 4.90 -3.71 -13.94
CA ASP A 110 5.45 -3.58 -12.59
C ASP A 110 4.80 -4.59 -11.62
N SER A 111 4.24 -5.69 -12.14
CA SER A 111 3.60 -6.77 -11.37
C SER A 111 4.51 -7.41 -10.31
N ASP A 112 5.84 -7.36 -10.50
CA ASP A 112 6.82 -7.79 -9.50
C ASP A 112 6.65 -7.04 -8.17
N LEU A 113 6.34 -5.73 -8.22
CA LEU A 113 6.08 -4.96 -7.01
C LEU A 113 4.83 -5.48 -6.30
N LEU A 114 3.73 -5.75 -7.02
CA LEU A 114 2.52 -6.33 -6.42
C LEU A 114 2.77 -7.70 -5.78
N GLN A 115 3.64 -8.52 -6.37
CA GLN A 115 4.04 -9.80 -5.77
C GLN A 115 4.78 -9.58 -4.45
N ARG A 116 5.74 -8.65 -4.39
CA ARG A 116 6.46 -8.29 -3.15
C ARG A 116 5.50 -7.75 -2.08
N LEU A 117 4.56 -6.89 -2.45
CA LEU A 117 3.52 -6.38 -1.55
C LEU A 117 2.64 -7.52 -1.00
N THR A 118 2.28 -8.48 -1.85
CA THR A 118 1.50 -9.67 -1.46
C THR A 118 2.28 -10.54 -0.47
N ASN A 119 3.58 -10.74 -0.69
CA ASN A 119 4.43 -11.49 0.23
C ASN A 119 4.49 -10.82 1.61
N ILE A 120 4.70 -9.51 1.67
CA ILE A 120 4.70 -8.73 2.92
C ILE A 120 3.36 -8.85 3.64
N ARG A 121 2.25 -8.71 2.91
CA ARG A 121 0.90 -8.82 3.47
C ARG A 121 0.67 -10.18 4.10
N ASN A 122 1.13 -11.25 3.45
CA ASN A 122 1.02 -12.60 3.98
C ASN A 122 1.83 -12.79 5.26
N ILE A 123 3.11 -12.39 5.30
CA ILE A 123 3.91 -12.54 6.54
C ILE A 123 3.46 -11.61 7.69
N THR A 124 2.70 -10.55 7.39
CA THR A 124 2.27 -9.55 8.37
C THR A 124 0.92 -9.91 8.99
N PHE A 125 -0.06 -10.24 8.16
CA PHE A 125 -1.46 -10.41 8.58
C PHE A 125 -1.92 -11.87 8.55
N HIS A 126 -1.18 -12.75 7.88
CA HIS A 126 -1.34 -14.18 8.07
C HIS A 126 -0.25 -14.66 9.01
N TYR A 127 -0.60 -14.90 10.27
CA TYR A 127 0.21 -15.70 11.20
C TYR A 127 0.31 -17.18 10.75
N SER A 128 0.32 -17.42 9.43
CA SER A 128 0.73 -18.68 8.85
C SER A 128 2.15 -18.96 9.28
N LYS A 129 2.41 -20.21 9.68
CA LYS A 129 3.78 -20.65 9.97
C LYS A 129 4.66 -20.27 8.77
N PRO A 130 5.73 -19.49 8.97
CA PRO A 130 6.68 -19.22 7.90
C PRO A 130 7.14 -20.55 7.31
N LYS A 131 7.51 -20.58 6.02
CA LYS A 131 8.10 -21.80 5.49
C LYS A 131 9.36 -22.11 6.29
N ARG A 132 9.62 -23.40 6.53
CA ARG A 132 10.74 -23.86 7.36
C ARG A 132 12.07 -23.23 6.92
N ASP A 133 12.26 -23.08 5.61
CA ASP A 133 13.48 -22.53 5.03
C ASP A 133 13.59 -21.00 5.24
N GLU A 134 12.50 -20.25 5.12
CA GLU A 134 12.46 -18.79 5.36
C GLU A 134 12.83 -18.47 6.82
N LEU A 135 12.28 -19.22 7.78
CA LEU A 135 12.59 -19.03 9.20
C LEU A 135 14.04 -19.39 9.52
N MET A 136 14.58 -20.46 8.94
CA MET A 136 15.98 -20.84 9.12
C MET A 136 16.92 -19.76 8.59
N VAL A 137 16.67 -19.24 7.38
CA VAL A 137 17.47 -18.16 6.79
C VAL A 137 17.36 -16.88 7.64
N ALA A 138 16.17 -16.56 8.13
CA ALA A 138 15.96 -15.40 9.02
C ALA A 138 16.77 -15.53 10.33
N ILE A 139 16.75 -16.70 10.96
CA ILE A 139 17.54 -16.97 12.17
C ILE A 139 19.04 -16.89 11.87
N GLU A 140 19.49 -17.53 10.79
CA GLU A 140 20.91 -17.53 10.39
C GLU A 140 21.43 -16.12 10.13
N SER A 141 20.62 -15.24 9.52
CA SER A 141 21.00 -13.83 9.30
C SER A 141 21.13 -13.02 10.60
N GLN A 142 20.57 -13.51 11.71
CA GLN A 142 20.62 -12.87 13.03
C GLN A 142 21.52 -13.62 14.02
N LYS A 143 22.28 -14.65 13.59
CA LYS A 143 23.01 -15.55 14.50
C LYS A 143 24.00 -14.87 15.45
N ASP A 144 24.60 -13.77 15.01
CA ASP A 144 25.58 -13.01 15.78
C ASP A 144 24.95 -11.81 16.53
N SER A 145 23.62 -11.63 16.41
CA SER A 145 22.90 -10.54 17.07
C SER A 145 22.61 -10.86 18.53
N SER A 146 22.81 -9.87 19.40
CA SER A 146 22.42 -9.93 20.81
C SER A 146 21.07 -9.24 21.01
N PHE A 147 20.23 -9.77 21.89
CA PHE A 147 18.94 -9.18 22.24
C PHE A 147 18.73 -9.12 23.75
N LEU A 148 17.90 -8.17 24.18
CA LEU A 148 17.49 -8.04 25.57
C LEU A 148 16.37 -9.05 25.88
N PHE A 149 16.59 -9.93 26.87
CA PHE A 149 15.65 -11.00 27.22
C PHE A 149 14.39 -10.49 27.96
N GLN A 150 14.53 -9.44 28.77
CA GLN A 150 13.44 -8.77 29.46
C GLN A 150 13.44 -7.29 29.09
N ASP A 151 12.46 -6.91 28.28
CA ASP A 151 12.22 -5.53 27.86
C ASP A 151 11.01 -5.01 28.65
N ASP A 152 11.13 -3.84 29.27
CA ASP A 152 10.08 -3.19 30.08
C ASP A 152 8.83 -2.82 29.27
N ARG A 153 8.87 -3.06 27.95
CA ARG A 153 7.79 -2.79 26.99
C ARG A 153 6.89 -4.01 26.72
N ASP A 154 7.06 -5.11 27.47
CA ASP A 154 6.36 -6.39 27.25
C ASP A 154 6.52 -6.94 25.82
N MET A 155 7.68 -6.70 25.19
CA MET A 155 7.99 -7.12 23.82
C MET A 155 9.11 -8.16 23.75
N PHE A 156 8.95 -9.15 22.87
CA PHE A 156 10.01 -10.09 22.53
C PHE A 156 10.91 -9.51 21.43
N VAL A 157 11.99 -8.82 21.83
CA VAL A 157 12.91 -8.14 20.90
C VAL A 157 13.54 -9.10 19.87
N PHE A 158 13.88 -10.34 20.28
CA PHE A 158 14.39 -11.35 19.35
C PHE A 158 13.37 -11.72 18.26
N ALA A 159 12.09 -11.77 18.60
CA ALA A 159 11.04 -12.11 17.67
C ALA A 159 10.83 -10.99 16.65
N ASP A 160 10.98 -9.72 17.07
CA ASP A 160 10.94 -8.59 16.15
C ASP A 160 12.12 -8.61 15.17
N ALA A 161 13.34 -8.90 15.65
CA ALA A 161 14.52 -9.04 14.78
C ALA A 161 14.32 -10.12 13.69
N VAL A 162 13.89 -11.32 14.09
CA VAL A 162 13.60 -12.42 13.14
C VAL A 162 12.44 -12.06 12.21
N SER A 163 11.39 -11.45 12.73
CA SER A 163 10.25 -10.98 11.93
C SER A 163 10.70 -9.97 10.88
N ASN A 164 11.56 -9.03 11.24
CA ASN A 164 12.08 -8.01 10.32
C ASN A 164 12.96 -8.62 9.23
N ALA A 165 13.77 -9.63 9.57
CA ALA A 165 14.51 -10.41 8.57
C ALA A 165 13.57 -11.10 7.57
N LEU A 166 12.46 -11.70 8.04
CA LEU A 166 11.44 -12.29 7.15
C LEU A 166 10.79 -11.25 6.23
N MET A 167 10.58 -10.01 6.70
CA MET A 167 10.06 -8.94 5.87
C MET A 167 11.03 -8.50 4.78
N ILE A 168 12.31 -8.38 5.10
CA ILE A 168 13.35 -8.10 4.11
C ILE A 168 13.39 -9.22 3.06
N GLN A 169 13.31 -10.49 3.46
CA GLN A 169 13.23 -11.63 2.54
C GLN A 169 11.97 -11.63 1.67
N ALA A 170 10.85 -11.13 2.18
CA ALA A 170 9.62 -10.98 1.39
C ALA A 170 9.71 -9.83 0.37
N LEU A 171 10.50 -8.82 0.68
CA LEU A 171 10.71 -7.64 -0.16
C LEU A 171 11.77 -7.82 -1.22
N PHE A 172 12.78 -8.67 -1.00
CA PHE A 172 13.97 -8.79 -1.84
C PHE A 172 14.27 -10.26 -2.14
N SER A 173 14.70 -10.55 -3.36
CA SER A 173 15.23 -11.87 -3.71
C SER A 173 16.53 -12.14 -2.97
N SER A 174 16.90 -13.42 -2.81
CA SER A 174 18.16 -13.80 -2.17
C SER A 174 19.39 -13.16 -2.86
N GLU A 175 19.32 -12.96 -4.17
CA GLU A 175 20.37 -12.29 -4.95
C GLU A 175 20.45 -10.79 -4.63
N GLU A 176 19.29 -10.12 -4.48
CA GLU A 176 19.20 -8.71 -4.08
C GLU A 176 19.65 -8.47 -2.64
N ILE A 177 19.51 -9.46 -1.75
CA ILE A 177 19.94 -9.38 -0.35
C ILE A 177 21.46 -9.57 -0.21
N ASN A 178 22.04 -10.49 -1.00
CA ASN A 178 23.48 -10.81 -0.95
C ASN A 178 24.36 -9.75 -1.63
N LEU A 179 23.79 -8.97 -2.55
CA LEU A 179 24.42 -7.76 -3.08
C LEU A 179 24.15 -6.62 -2.10
N GLU A 180 25.19 -5.97 -1.56
CA GLU A 180 25.07 -4.77 -0.70
C GLU A 180 24.51 -3.53 -1.44
N ASN A 181 23.52 -3.70 -2.31
CA ASN A 181 22.92 -2.64 -3.08
C ASN A 181 21.85 -1.91 -2.27
N LYS A 182 22.32 -1.06 -1.33
CA LYS A 182 21.48 -0.04 -0.66
C LYS A 182 20.68 0.83 -1.65
N GLY A 183 21.05 0.88 -2.92
CA GLY A 183 20.28 1.51 -4.00
C GLY A 183 18.95 0.81 -4.29
N ASN A 184 18.97 -0.51 -4.53
CA ASN A 184 17.77 -1.27 -4.90
C ASN A 184 16.69 -1.25 -3.81
N THR A 185 17.09 -1.29 -2.53
CA THR A 185 16.18 -1.17 -1.39
C THR A 185 15.47 0.18 -1.35
N LYS A 186 16.20 1.27 -1.60
CA LYS A 186 15.64 2.62 -1.63
C LYS A 186 14.66 2.78 -2.79
N ASP A 187 14.98 2.21 -3.95
CA ASP A 187 14.12 2.30 -5.13
C ASP A 187 12.79 1.59 -4.93
N ILE A 188 12.78 0.39 -4.32
CA ILE A 188 11.53 -0.31 -4.02
C ILE A 188 10.69 0.45 -2.99
N ILE A 189 11.31 0.94 -1.91
CA ILE A 189 10.61 1.75 -0.90
C ILE A 189 10.03 3.03 -1.54
N PHE A 190 10.81 3.71 -2.37
CA PHE A 190 10.37 4.90 -3.09
C PHE A 190 9.16 4.60 -3.97
N LYS A 191 9.20 3.52 -4.75
CA LYS A 191 8.08 3.07 -5.59
C LYS A 191 6.83 2.76 -4.78
N ILE A 192 6.97 2.12 -3.61
CA ILE A 192 5.83 1.87 -2.71
C ILE A 192 5.19 3.19 -2.29
N ASN A 193 6.01 4.16 -1.87
CA ASN A 193 5.53 5.46 -1.41
C ASN A 193 4.87 6.26 -2.55
N GLU A 194 5.49 6.31 -3.72
CA GLU A 194 4.94 6.96 -4.93
C GLU A 194 3.60 6.33 -5.35
N SER A 195 3.51 5.00 -5.34
CA SER A 195 2.26 4.28 -5.66
C SER A 195 1.16 4.56 -4.62
N PHE A 196 1.53 4.64 -3.35
CA PHE A 196 0.62 4.98 -2.26
C PHE A 196 0.03 6.39 -2.44
N ASP A 197 0.89 7.36 -2.76
CA ASP A 197 0.50 8.74 -3.00
C ASP A 197 -0.35 8.88 -4.27
N THR A 198 0.04 8.20 -5.34
CA THR A 198 -0.73 8.14 -6.59
C THR A 198 -2.13 7.57 -6.34
N CYS A 199 -2.26 6.53 -5.51
CA CYS A 199 -3.55 5.94 -5.17
C CYS A 199 -4.44 6.90 -4.38
N ILE A 200 -3.87 7.63 -3.41
CA ILE A 200 -4.58 8.67 -2.64
C ILE A 200 -5.10 9.76 -3.57
N GLU A 201 -4.25 10.27 -4.46
CA GLU A 201 -4.58 11.36 -5.38
C GLU A 201 -5.63 10.93 -6.40
N PHE A 202 -5.42 9.79 -7.06
CA PHE A 202 -6.38 9.21 -8.02
C PHE A 202 -7.76 9.06 -7.38
N SER A 203 -7.83 8.41 -6.21
CA SER A 203 -9.09 8.15 -5.52
C SER A 203 -9.80 9.45 -5.11
N LYS A 204 -9.05 10.48 -4.70
CA LYS A 204 -9.61 11.80 -4.38
C LYS A 204 -10.20 12.47 -5.61
N GLU A 205 -9.42 12.57 -6.68
CA GLU A 205 -9.79 13.31 -7.89
C GLU A 205 -11.00 12.69 -8.57
N ILE A 206 -11.02 11.36 -8.72
CA ILE A 206 -12.12 10.67 -9.38
C ILE A 206 -13.43 10.78 -8.59
N VAL A 207 -13.39 10.68 -7.26
CA VAL A 207 -14.56 10.88 -6.40
C VAL A 207 -15.08 12.32 -6.53
N GLN A 208 -14.18 13.31 -6.53
CA GLN A 208 -14.56 14.71 -6.70
C GLN A 208 -15.19 14.98 -8.07
N ILE A 209 -14.65 14.41 -9.13
CA ILE A 209 -15.19 14.53 -10.50
C ILE A 209 -16.58 13.89 -10.56
N TYR A 210 -16.73 12.68 -10.02
CA TYR A 210 -18.01 11.98 -9.99
C TYR A 210 -19.09 12.77 -9.25
N ILE A 211 -18.79 13.28 -8.06
CA ILE A 211 -19.74 14.05 -7.27
C ILE A 211 -20.14 15.33 -8.03
N LYS A 212 -19.17 16.04 -8.64
CA LYS A 212 -19.48 17.24 -9.45
C LYS A 212 -20.37 16.91 -10.65
N GLN A 213 -20.13 15.79 -11.34
CA GLN A 213 -20.93 15.38 -12.50
C GLN A 213 -22.36 14.95 -12.13
N THR A 214 -22.54 14.41 -10.92
CA THR A 214 -23.83 13.88 -10.48
C THR A 214 -24.67 14.88 -9.69
N CYS A 215 -24.03 15.86 -9.04
CA CYS A 215 -24.68 16.76 -8.08
C CYS A 215 -24.40 18.25 -8.34
N GLY A 216 -23.48 18.60 -9.24
CA GLY A 216 -23.12 19.97 -9.60
C GLY A 216 -23.72 20.45 -10.90
#